data_AF-A0A535NL00-F1
#
_entry.id   AF-A0A535NL00-F1
#
_cell.length_a   1.000
_cell.length_b   1.000
_cell.length_c   1.000
_cell.angle_alpha   90.00
_cell.angle_beta   90.00
_cell.angle_gamma   90.00
#
_symmetry.space_group_name_H-M   'P 1'
#
loop_
_entity.id
_entity.type
_entity.pdbx_description
1 polymer ?
#
loop_
_entity_poly.entity_id
_entity_poly.type
_entity_poly.pdbx_seq_one_letter_code
_entity_poly.pdbx_strand_id
1 'polypeptide(L)'
;MRRLMVVTVVLLAFAAFPATVSASSGVATPFKAAFSAATPDGFADFTCSGAHIVNKTVKDSETCLITGDTNGFVAGTYFGNPTADIPPLGVVPWFSDFNSEQASRFIATFVDNGDGTWTMYIVAYYT
;
A
#
# COMPACT_ATOMS: atom_id res chain seq x y z
N MET A 1 75.99 -18.92 -8.02
CA MET A 1 75.57 -17.94 -7.00
C MET A 1 74.77 -16.83 -7.67
N ARG A 2 73.44 -16.79 -7.49
CA ARG A 2 72.60 -15.66 -7.89
C ARG A 2 71.36 -15.63 -6.99
N ARG A 3 71.02 -14.42 -6.57
CA ARG A 3 70.41 -14.03 -5.29
C ARG A 3 68.88 -14.21 -5.27
N LEU A 4 68.34 -14.53 -4.09
CA LEU A 4 66.92 -14.35 -3.74
C LEU A 4 66.48 -12.90 -4.01
N MET A 5 65.28 -12.73 -4.57
CA MET A 5 64.45 -11.54 -4.33
C MET A 5 63.01 -11.97 -4.09
N VAL A 6 62.59 -11.81 -2.84
CA VAL A 6 61.21 -11.87 -2.36
C VAL A 6 60.52 -10.58 -2.78
N VAL A 7 59.38 -10.66 -3.47
CA VAL A 7 58.50 -9.52 -3.70
C VAL A 7 57.12 -9.87 -3.13
N THR A 8 56.85 -9.31 -1.95
CA THR A 8 55.57 -9.40 -1.26
C THR A 8 54.62 -8.37 -1.87
N VAL A 9 53.58 -8.81 -2.58
CA VAL A 9 52.53 -7.93 -3.10
C VAL A 9 51.45 -7.81 -2.03
N VAL A 10 51.37 -6.64 -1.39
CA VAL A 10 50.27 -6.26 -0.49
C VAL A 10 49.06 -5.87 -1.35
N LEU A 11 48.05 -6.73 -1.41
CA LEU A 11 46.74 -6.41 -1.99
C LEU A 11 45.93 -5.57 -1.00
N LEU A 12 45.89 -4.26 -1.22
CA LEU A 12 44.92 -3.34 -0.62
C LEU A 12 43.58 -3.51 -1.34
N ALA A 13 42.64 -4.21 -0.73
CA ALA A 13 41.25 -4.26 -1.19
C ALA A 13 40.55 -2.94 -0.81
N PHE A 14 40.38 -2.05 -1.79
CA PHE A 14 39.43 -0.94 -1.70
C PHE A 14 38.00 -1.51 -1.68
N ALA A 15 37.39 -1.59 -0.50
CA ALA A 15 35.96 -1.84 -0.39
C ALA A 15 35.20 -0.56 -0.77
N ALA A 16 34.66 -0.53 -1.98
CA ALA A 16 33.74 0.51 -2.43
C ALA A 16 32.43 0.41 -1.65
N PHE A 17 32.02 1.51 -1.03
CA PHE A 17 30.75 1.67 -0.32
C PHE A 17 29.54 1.45 -1.25
N PRO A 18 28.48 0.76 -0.83
CA PRO A 18 27.16 1.06 -1.36
C PRO A 18 26.68 2.36 -0.70
N ALA A 19 26.64 3.45 -1.46
CA ALA A 19 25.84 4.60 -1.10
C ALA A 19 24.38 4.15 -1.04
N THR A 20 23.78 4.17 0.14
CA THR A 20 22.33 4.02 0.28
C THR A 20 21.67 5.24 -0.36
N VAL A 21 21.12 5.07 -1.55
CA VAL A 21 20.21 6.03 -2.16
C VAL A 21 18.93 6.01 -1.33
N SER A 22 18.80 6.95 -0.40
CA SER A 22 17.51 7.28 0.18
C SER A 22 16.70 7.97 -0.90
N ALA A 23 15.87 7.22 -1.62
CA ALA A 23 14.80 7.82 -2.40
C ALA A 23 13.98 8.67 -1.42
N SER A 24 13.90 9.98 -1.66
CA SER A 24 12.97 10.85 -0.95
C SER A 24 11.56 10.38 -1.31
N SER A 25 11.01 9.47 -0.52
CA SER A 25 9.57 9.36 -0.37
C SER A 25 9.08 10.74 0.09
N GLY A 26 7.93 11.18 -0.42
CA GLY A 26 7.32 12.43 0.02
C GLY A 26 7.08 12.48 1.53
N VAL A 27 6.54 13.59 2.02
CA VAL A 27 6.08 13.64 3.40
C VAL A 27 4.97 12.60 3.55
N ALA A 28 5.27 11.55 4.31
CA ALA A 28 4.35 10.45 4.58
C ALA A 28 3.79 10.62 6.00
N THR A 29 2.48 10.85 6.09
CA THR A 29 1.76 11.01 7.35
C THR A 29 0.95 9.74 7.61
N PRO A 30 1.26 8.96 8.67
CA PRO A 30 0.50 7.76 8.97
C PRO A 30 -0.90 8.09 9.47
N PHE A 31 -1.87 7.23 9.17
CA PHE A 31 -3.24 7.33 9.66
C PHE A 31 -3.85 5.95 9.94
N LYS A 32 -4.96 5.94 10.68
CA LYS A 32 -5.78 4.76 10.95
C LYS A 32 -7.24 5.17 11.04
N ALA A 33 -8.12 4.40 10.42
CA ALA A 33 -9.56 4.59 10.45
C ALA A 33 -10.28 3.26 10.67
N ALA A 34 -11.52 3.34 11.15
CA ALA A 34 -12.44 2.21 11.22
C ALA A 34 -13.85 2.70 10.89
N PHE A 35 -14.55 1.96 10.05
CA PHE A 35 -15.90 2.27 9.60
C PHE A 35 -16.65 1.00 9.20
N SER A 36 -17.97 1.06 9.17
CA SER A 36 -18.81 0.01 8.60
C SER A 36 -19.19 0.40 7.18
N ALA A 37 -19.25 -0.58 6.27
CA ALA A 37 -19.68 -0.36 4.90
C ALA A 37 -21.07 0.26 4.87
N ALA A 38 -21.21 1.38 4.16
CA ALA A 38 -22.46 2.11 4.05
C ALA A 38 -23.46 1.46 3.08
N THR A 39 -22.98 0.58 2.18
CA THR A 39 -23.82 -0.12 1.20
C THR A 39 -23.29 -1.53 0.94
N PRO A 40 -24.10 -2.60 1.15
CA PRO A 40 -25.31 -2.59 1.98
C PRO A 40 -24.98 -2.10 3.41
N ASP A 41 -25.87 -1.30 4.02
CA ASP A 41 -25.56 -0.63 5.29
C ASP A 41 -25.26 -1.63 6.42
N GLY A 42 -24.16 -1.40 7.14
CA GLY A 42 -23.70 -2.25 8.23
C GLY A 42 -23.27 -3.66 7.80
N PHE A 43 -23.00 -3.87 6.50
CA PHE A 43 -22.69 -5.19 5.97
C PHE A 43 -21.35 -5.75 6.49
N ALA A 44 -20.27 -4.96 6.37
CA ALA A 44 -18.95 -5.38 6.80
C ALA A 44 -18.22 -4.24 7.53
N ASP A 45 -17.36 -4.59 8.47
CA ASP A 45 -16.53 -3.64 9.21
C ASP A 45 -15.14 -3.58 8.60
N PHE A 46 -14.64 -2.38 8.36
CA PHE A 46 -13.34 -2.09 7.81
C PHE A 46 -12.47 -1.44 8.87
N THR A 47 -11.28 -1.98 9.09
CA THR A 47 -10.24 -1.34 9.90
C THR A 47 -9.02 -1.12 9.02
N CYS A 48 -8.78 0.14 8.65
CA CYS A 48 -7.77 0.55 7.69
C CYS A 48 -6.60 1.27 8.36
N SER A 49 -5.40 1.03 7.87
CA SER A 49 -4.20 1.79 8.26
C SER A 49 -3.27 1.98 7.06
N GLY A 50 -2.66 3.15 6.99
CA GLY A 50 -1.87 3.52 5.83
C GLY A 50 -1.08 4.81 6.04
N ALA A 51 -0.64 5.36 4.93
CA ALA A 51 0.08 6.63 4.90
C ALA A 51 -0.46 7.53 3.80
N HIS A 52 -0.67 8.79 4.16
CA HIS A 52 -0.93 9.89 3.23
C HIS A 52 0.40 10.45 2.75
N ILE A 53 0.65 10.42 1.45
CA ILE A 53 1.94 10.75 0.85
C ILE A 53 1.77 11.94 -0.07
N VAL A 54 2.42 13.05 0.29
CA VAL A 54 2.47 14.27 -0.52
C VAL A 54 3.83 14.39 -1.20
N ASN A 55 3.87 14.27 -2.53
CA ASN A 55 5.03 14.58 -3.36
C ASN A 55 4.61 15.31 -4.65
N LYS A 56 5.13 14.92 -5.83
CA LYS A 56 4.62 15.37 -7.14
C LYS A 56 3.17 14.94 -7.42
N THR A 57 2.67 13.98 -6.65
CA THR A 57 1.30 13.45 -6.63
C THR A 57 0.85 13.31 -5.18
N VAL A 58 -0.44 13.51 -4.90
CA VAL A 58 -1.02 13.19 -3.59
C VAL A 58 -1.62 11.78 -3.69
N LYS A 59 -1.24 10.89 -2.78
CA LYS A 59 -1.77 9.54 -2.72
C LYS A 59 -1.87 8.98 -1.32
N ASP A 60 -2.80 8.07 -1.13
CA ASP A 60 -2.88 7.20 0.05
C ASP A 60 -2.51 5.78 -0.37
N SER A 61 -1.83 5.07 0.54
CA SER A 61 -1.59 3.64 0.43
C SER A 61 -1.91 2.99 1.77
N GLU A 62 -2.84 2.07 1.76
CA GLU A 62 -3.39 1.51 3.00
C GLU A 62 -3.77 0.04 2.86
N THR A 63 -3.88 -0.61 4.00
CA THR A 63 -4.33 -1.98 4.15
C THR A 63 -5.48 -2.00 5.15
N CYS A 64 -6.58 -2.63 4.76
CA CYS A 64 -7.77 -2.78 5.55
C CYS A 64 -8.02 -4.25 5.87
N LEU A 65 -8.28 -4.55 7.14
CA LEU A 65 -8.89 -5.79 7.55
C LEU A 65 -10.41 -5.62 7.50
N ILE A 66 -11.08 -6.58 6.87
CA ILE A 66 -12.54 -6.61 6.72
C ILE A 66 -13.08 -7.79 7.53
N THR A 67 -14.02 -7.49 8.41
CA THR A 67 -14.68 -8.44 9.31
C THR A 67 -16.21 -8.26 9.28
N GLY A 68 -16.95 -9.07 10.03
CA GLY A 68 -18.42 -9.01 10.06
C GLY A 68 -19.05 -9.97 9.07
N ASP A 69 -20.12 -9.54 8.38
CA ASP A 69 -20.68 -10.33 7.27
C ASP A 69 -19.83 -10.11 6.02
N THR A 70 -19.13 -11.16 5.59
CA THR A 70 -18.26 -11.13 4.43
C THR A 70 -18.85 -11.87 3.23
N ASN A 71 -20.13 -12.24 3.30
CA ASN A 71 -20.80 -12.98 2.23
C ASN A 71 -20.96 -12.16 0.93
N GLY A 72 -20.41 -12.66 -0.17
CA GLY A 72 -20.55 -12.01 -1.47
C GLY A 72 -19.41 -11.06 -1.83
N PHE A 73 -18.40 -10.90 -0.96
CA PHE A 73 -17.10 -10.42 -1.42
C PHE A 73 -16.52 -11.39 -2.45
N VAL A 74 -15.85 -10.83 -3.44
CA VAL A 74 -15.18 -11.58 -4.50
C VAL A 74 -13.72 -11.14 -4.52
N ALA A 75 -12.81 -12.11 -4.50
CA ALA A 75 -11.38 -11.81 -4.57
C ALA A 75 -11.04 -11.29 -5.96
N GLY A 76 -10.22 -10.24 -6.00
CA GLY A 76 -9.90 -9.57 -7.25
C GLY A 76 -9.33 -8.17 -7.05
N THR A 77 -8.91 -7.57 -8.16
CA THR A 77 -8.44 -6.20 -8.21
C THR A 77 -9.43 -5.35 -9.00
N TYR A 78 -9.90 -4.28 -8.37
CA TYR A 78 -10.88 -3.34 -8.87
C TYR A 78 -10.20 -1.99 -9.12
N PHE A 79 -10.57 -1.35 -10.23
CA PHE A 79 -10.00 -0.07 -10.65
C PHE A 79 -11.10 0.97 -10.68
N GLY A 80 -10.92 2.04 -9.92
CA GLY A 80 -11.87 3.15 -9.83
C GLY A 80 -11.39 4.39 -10.56
N ASN A 81 -12.30 5.05 -11.27
CA ASN A 81 -12.05 6.35 -11.92
C ASN A 81 -13.36 7.15 -12.12
N PRO A 82 -13.92 7.78 -11.08
CA PRO A 82 -13.52 7.74 -9.68
C PRO A 82 -14.24 6.66 -8.85
N THR A 83 -15.12 5.86 -9.47
CA THR A 83 -15.85 4.76 -8.84
C THR A 83 -15.48 3.41 -9.44
N ALA A 84 -15.68 2.33 -8.70
CA ALA A 84 -15.56 0.95 -9.17
C ALA A 84 -16.77 0.12 -8.71
N ASP A 85 -17.16 -0.89 -9.49
CA ASP A 85 -18.15 -1.89 -9.08
C ASP A 85 -17.46 -3.02 -8.32
N ILE A 86 -17.69 -3.10 -7.01
CA ILE A 86 -17.02 -4.02 -6.09
C ILE A 86 -18.10 -4.86 -5.39
N PRO A 87 -18.25 -6.15 -5.70
CA PRO A 87 -19.17 -7.01 -4.97
C PRO A 87 -18.77 -7.19 -3.49
N PRO A 88 -19.72 -7.15 -2.54
CA PRO A 88 -21.15 -6.87 -2.71
C PRO A 88 -21.51 -5.39 -2.55
N LEU A 89 -20.51 -4.52 -2.40
CA LEU A 89 -20.66 -3.07 -2.15
C LEU A 89 -21.33 -2.32 -3.31
N GLY A 90 -21.23 -2.84 -4.54
CA GLY A 90 -21.73 -2.21 -5.76
C GLY A 90 -20.81 -1.11 -6.26
N VAL A 91 -21.39 -0.11 -6.95
CA VAL A 91 -20.62 1.02 -7.51
C VAL A 91 -20.30 2.03 -6.41
N VAL A 92 -19.04 2.05 -5.97
CA VAL A 92 -18.60 2.87 -4.84
C VAL A 92 -17.40 3.77 -5.19
N PRO A 93 -17.33 5.00 -4.65
CA PRO A 93 -16.12 5.81 -4.67
C PRO A 93 -15.14 5.36 -3.57
N TRP A 94 -13.94 5.93 -3.57
CA TRP A 94 -13.03 5.90 -2.43
C TRP A 94 -12.88 7.29 -1.84
N PHE A 95 -12.88 7.38 -0.51
CA PHE A 95 -12.58 8.61 0.23
C PHE A 95 -11.35 8.38 1.10
N SER A 96 -10.49 9.39 1.20
CA SER A 96 -9.31 9.34 2.06
C SER A 96 -9.71 9.16 3.51
N ASP A 97 -9.13 8.17 4.17
CA ASP A 97 -9.24 7.99 5.61
C ASP A 97 -8.47 9.06 6.41
N PHE A 98 -7.63 9.87 5.74
CA PHE A 98 -6.88 10.96 6.37
C PHE A 98 -7.68 12.28 6.41
N ASN A 99 -8.31 12.68 5.30
CA ASN A 99 -8.97 13.99 5.18
C ASN A 99 -10.38 13.94 4.52
N SER A 100 -10.92 12.74 4.27
CA SER A 100 -12.21 12.50 3.60
C SER A 100 -12.33 13.02 2.17
N GLU A 101 -11.21 13.36 1.52
CA GLU A 101 -11.20 13.75 0.12
C GLU A 101 -11.55 12.56 -0.79
N GLN A 102 -12.38 12.77 -1.81
CA GLN A 102 -12.70 11.72 -2.76
C GLN A 102 -11.53 11.48 -3.71
N ALA A 103 -11.12 10.22 -3.88
CA ALA A 103 -10.08 9.86 -4.82
C ALA A 103 -10.50 10.12 -6.27
N SER A 104 -9.60 10.70 -7.07
CA SER A 104 -9.77 10.82 -8.51
C SER A 104 -9.67 9.43 -9.19
N ARG A 105 -8.77 8.58 -8.67
CA ARG A 105 -8.51 7.22 -9.15
C ARG A 105 -8.08 6.35 -7.99
N PHE A 106 -8.46 5.08 -7.99
CA PHE A 106 -7.96 4.12 -7.00
C PHE A 106 -7.81 2.71 -7.59
N ILE A 107 -7.01 1.89 -6.91
CA ILE A 107 -6.83 0.47 -7.20
C ILE A 107 -7.00 -0.27 -5.89
N ALA A 108 -8.03 -1.10 -5.78
CA ALA A 108 -8.34 -1.88 -4.59
C ALA A 108 -8.22 -3.38 -4.89
N THR A 109 -7.42 -4.12 -4.12
CA THR A 109 -7.27 -5.58 -4.24
C THR A 109 -7.85 -6.24 -3.00
N PHE A 110 -8.83 -7.12 -3.18
CA PHE A 110 -9.48 -7.90 -2.13
C PHE A 110 -8.96 -9.34 -2.13
N VAL A 111 -8.62 -9.83 -0.95
CA VAL A 111 -8.08 -11.17 -0.71
C VAL A 111 -8.92 -11.85 0.37
N ASP A 112 -9.43 -13.04 0.07
CA ASP A 112 -10.04 -13.92 1.06
C ASP A 112 -8.94 -14.57 1.91
N ASN A 113 -9.01 -14.41 3.23
CA ASN A 113 -8.02 -14.96 4.15
C ASN A 113 -8.29 -16.44 4.49
N GLY A 114 -9.45 -16.99 4.11
CA GLY A 114 -9.84 -18.38 4.36
C GLY A 114 -10.34 -18.66 5.78
N ASP A 115 -10.48 -17.64 6.62
CA ASP A 115 -10.95 -17.72 8.01
C ASP A 115 -12.23 -16.91 8.28
N GLY A 116 -12.91 -16.49 7.21
CA GLY A 116 -14.10 -15.63 7.27
C GLY A 116 -13.80 -14.13 7.28
N THR A 117 -12.52 -13.74 7.33
CA THR A 117 -12.08 -12.35 7.16
C THR A 117 -11.52 -12.09 5.77
N TRP A 118 -11.45 -10.82 5.39
CA TRP A 118 -10.88 -10.38 4.12
C TRP A 118 -9.83 -9.31 4.33
N THR A 119 -8.87 -9.24 3.42
CA THR A 119 -7.88 -8.16 3.38
C THR A 119 -8.07 -7.34 2.12
N MET A 120 -8.18 -6.03 2.26
CA MET A 120 -8.13 -5.10 1.13
C MET A 120 -6.82 -4.30 1.16
N TYR A 121 -6.13 -4.27 0.02
CA TYR A 121 -5.02 -3.36 -0.23
C TYR A 121 -5.50 -2.29 -1.19
N ILE A 122 -5.29 -1.02 -0.86
CA ILE A 122 -5.71 0.06 -1.75
C ILE A 122 -4.65 1.14 -1.89
N VAL A 123 -4.56 1.65 -3.12
CA VAL A 123 -3.79 2.84 -3.47
C VAL A 123 -4.75 3.83 -4.13
N ALA A 124 -4.89 5.01 -3.56
CA ALA A 124 -5.78 6.06 -4.02
C ALA A 124 -5.00 7.33 -4.39
N TYR A 125 -5.40 8.01 -5.46
CA TYR A 125 -4.76 9.21 -5.98
C TYR A 125 -5.71 10.41 -5.94
N TYR A 126 -5.20 11.56 -5.52
CA TYR A 126 -5.96 12.78 -5.29
C TYR A 126 -5.40 13.93 -6.15
N THR A 127 -6.23 14.95 -6.41
CA THR A 127 -5.96 16.05 -7.35
C THR A 127 -6.21 17.41 -6.73
#